data_AF-A0A3C0G6C1-F1
#
_entry.id   AF-A0A3C0G6C1-F1
#
_cell.length_a   1.000
_cell.length_b   1.000
_cell.length_c   1.000
_cell.angle_alpha   90.00
_cell.angle_beta   90.00
_cell.angle_gamma   90.00
#
_symmetry.space_group_name_H-M   'P 1'
#
loop_
_entity.id
_entity.type
_entity.pdbx_description
1 polymer ?
#
loop_
_entity_poly.entity_id
_entity_poly.type
_entity_poly.pdbx_seq_one_letter_code
_entity_poly.pdbx_strand_id
1 'polypeptide(L)'
;SATIARTETHNAASFANHRIAQAQNLPNQRKRWVTTQDERSRDIHRQVNGTVKPIDEDFTVGGMLMSYPGDPRGGAKNVVNCRCVVVYLSDLDEISD
;
A
#
# COMPACT_ATOMS: atom_id res chain seq x y z
N SER A 1 -18.68 -12.48 9.98
CA SER A 1 -18.23 -12.93 8.63
C SER A 1 -16.73 -12.71 8.49
N ALA A 2 -15.99 -13.68 7.94
CA ALA A 2 -14.53 -13.61 7.83
C ALA A 2 -14.01 -12.56 6.82
N THR A 3 -14.81 -12.20 5.80
CA THR A 3 -14.44 -11.18 4.81
C THR A 3 -14.33 -9.79 5.42
N ILE A 4 -15.29 -9.41 6.27
CA ILE A 4 -15.30 -8.12 6.96
C ILE A 4 -14.09 -8.05 7.89
N ALA A 5 -13.92 -9.06 8.76
CA ALA A 5 -12.80 -9.11 9.70
C ALA A 5 -11.44 -8.96 8.99
N ARG A 6 -11.19 -9.72 7.91
CA ARG A 6 -9.94 -9.60 7.15
C ARG A 6 -9.74 -8.22 6.52
N THR A 7 -10.80 -7.65 5.95
CA THR A 7 -10.71 -6.33 5.30
C THR A 7 -10.41 -5.25 6.31
N GLU A 8 -11.14 -5.20 7.42
CA GLU A 8 -10.96 -4.18 8.46
C GLU A 8 -9.60 -4.29 9.15
N THR A 9 -9.17 -5.49 9.54
CA THR A 9 -7.86 -5.68 10.17
C THR A 9 -6.71 -5.32 9.22
N HIS A 10 -6.81 -5.70 7.95
CA HIS A 10 -5.79 -5.35 6.95
C HIS A 10 -5.72 -3.83 6.72
N ASN A 11 -6.87 -3.18 6.55
CA ASN A 11 -6.94 -1.73 6.33
C ASN A 11 -6.37 -0.97 7.53
N ALA A 12 -6.73 -1.38 8.75
CA ALA A 12 -6.23 -0.78 9.99
C ALA A 12 -4.70 -0.90 10.10
N ALA A 13 -4.14 -2.08 9.83
CA ALA A 13 -2.70 -2.30 9.87
C ALA A 13 -1.95 -1.46 8.81
N SER A 14 -2.45 -1.45 7.57
CA SER A 14 -1.87 -0.64 6.49
C SER A 14 -1.93 0.86 6.78
N PHE A 15 -3.05 1.35 7.34
CA PHE A 15 -3.19 2.74 7.76
C PHE A 15 -2.19 3.09 8.86
N ALA A 16 -2.10 2.28 9.91
CA ALA A 16 -1.18 2.52 11.02
C ALA A 16 0.27 2.54 10.55
N ASN A 17 0.68 1.58 9.72
CA ASN A 17 2.02 1.54 9.15
C ASN A 17 2.31 2.79 8.30
N HIS A 18 1.34 3.24 7.50
CA HIS A 18 1.49 4.45 6.69
C HIS A 18 1.63 5.70 7.54
N ARG A 19 0.79 5.85 8.58
CA ARG A 19 0.85 6.98 9.50
C ARG A 19 2.14 7.04 10.29
N ILE A 20 2.63 5.89 10.77
CA ILE A 20 3.91 5.83 11.48
C ILE A 20 5.03 6.23 10.52
N ALA A 21 5.05 5.69 9.30
CA ALA A 21 6.05 6.07 8.30
C ALA A 21 6.06 7.59 8.05
N GLN A 22 4.89 8.19 7.76
CA GLN A 22 4.76 9.65 7.60
C GLN A 22 5.25 10.44 8.83
N ALA A 23 4.91 9.98 10.04
CA ALA A 23 5.25 10.67 11.27
C ALA A 23 6.75 10.67 11.58
N GLN A 24 7.54 9.74 11.01
CA GLN A 24 8.99 9.74 11.17
C GLN A 24 9.66 10.95 10.49
N ASN A 25 9.01 11.55 9.48
CA ASN A 25 9.48 12.74 8.77
C ASN A 25 10.96 12.66 8.34
N LEU A 26 11.36 11.48 7.84
CA LEU A 26 12.72 11.24 7.35
C LEU A 26 12.92 11.95 6.00
N PRO A 27 14.15 12.43 5.70
CA PRO A 27 14.45 12.99 4.39
C PRO A 27 14.28 11.93 3.30
N ASN A 28 13.77 12.36 2.14
CA ASN A 28 13.61 11.53 0.94
C ASN A 28 12.82 10.22 1.17
N GLN A 29 11.89 10.22 2.12
CA GLN A 29 11.08 9.04 2.40
C GLN A 29 10.17 8.68 1.22
N ARG A 30 10.20 7.41 0.85
CA ARG A 30 9.46 6.83 -0.26
C ARG A 30 8.67 5.61 0.20
N LYS A 31 7.71 5.22 -0.63
CA LYS A 31 6.88 4.04 -0.43
C LYS A 31 6.78 3.26 -1.73
N ARG A 32 6.93 1.94 -1.64
CA ARG A 32 6.78 1.00 -2.75
C ARG A 32 5.54 0.15 -2.55
N TRP A 33 4.67 0.09 -3.56
CA TRP A 33 3.54 -0.83 -3.57
C TRP A 33 4.02 -2.26 -3.84
N VAL A 34 3.66 -3.22 -2.97
CA VAL A 34 4.01 -4.63 -3.13
C VAL A 34 2.74 -5.47 -3.14
N THR A 35 2.49 -6.13 -4.26
CA THR A 35 1.35 -7.02 -4.46
C THR A 35 1.73 -8.44 -4.07
N THR A 36 0.81 -9.16 -3.42
CA THR A 36 1.00 -10.60 -3.17
C THR A 36 1.14 -11.33 -4.50
N GLN A 37 2.23 -12.07 -4.70
CA GLN A 37 2.51 -12.75 -5.96
C GLN A 37 1.78 -14.10 -6.04
N ASP A 38 0.46 -14.03 -6.17
CA ASP A 38 -0.39 -15.19 -6.45
C ASP A 38 -1.53 -14.81 -7.41
N GLU A 39 -2.32 -15.82 -7.78
CA GLU A 39 -3.43 -15.68 -8.73
C GLU A 39 -4.60 -14.85 -8.18
N ARG A 40 -4.71 -14.69 -6.86
CA ARG A 40 -5.84 -14.00 -6.22
C ARG A 40 -5.68 -12.48 -6.21
N SER A 41 -4.48 -11.98 -6.47
CA SER A 41 -4.27 -10.55 -6.69
C SER A 41 -5.04 -10.08 -7.93
N ARG A 42 -5.56 -8.86 -7.89
CA ARG A 42 -6.29 -8.28 -9.03
C ARG A 42 -5.28 -7.74 -10.05
N ASP A 43 -5.61 -7.78 -11.34
CA ASP A 43 -4.72 -7.24 -12.39
C ASP A 43 -4.36 -5.78 -12.17
N ILE A 44 -5.33 -4.95 -11.80
CA ILE A 44 -5.09 -3.52 -11.51
C ILE A 44 -4.15 -3.31 -10.31
N HIS A 45 -4.07 -4.25 -9.36
CA HIS A 45 -3.10 -4.18 -8.26
C HIS A 45 -1.72 -4.67 -8.73
N ARG A 46 -1.68 -5.75 -9.53
CA ARG A 46 -0.44 -6.23 -10.16
C ARG A 46 0.22 -5.16 -11.03
N GLN A 47 -0.55 -4.38 -11.77
CA GLN A 47 -0.05 -3.27 -12.60
C GLN A 47 0.67 -2.19 -11.80
N VAL A 48 0.29 -1.98 -10.54
CA VAL A 48 0.90 -0.98 -9.65
C VAL A 48 2.07 -1.56 -8.86
N ASN A 49 2.26 -2.89 -8.88
CA ASN A 49 3.35 -3.56 -8.17
C ASN A 49 4.72 -2.98 -8.51
N GLY A 50 5.54 -2.75 -7.49
CA GLY A 50 6.88 -2.18 -7.63
C GLY A 50 6.91 -0.67 -7.82
N THR A 51 5.77 -0.01 -8.08
CA THR A 51 5.69 1.45 -8.18
C THR A 51 6.20 2.08 -6.89
N VAL A 52 7.12 3.04 -7.02
CA VAL A 52 7.68 3.79 -5.88
C VAL A 52 7.27 5.25 -5.98
N LYS A 53 6.75 5.79 -4.88
CA LYS A 53 6.28 7.18 -4.75
C LYS A 53 6.90 7.86 -3.53
N PRO A 54 7.06 9.19 -3.50
CA PRO A 54 7.24 9.91 -2.25
C PRO A 54 6.17 9.52 -1.23
N ILE A 55 6.50 9.57 0.07
CA ILE A 55 5.59 9.10 1.13
C ILE A 55 4.21 9.78 1.07
N ASP A 56 4.15 11.06 0.69
CA ASP A 56 2.92 11.85 0.64
C ASP A 56 2.19 11.83 -0.72
N GLU A 57 2.77 11.22 -1.76
CA GLU A 57 2.11 11.07 -3.05
C GLU A 57 1.20 9.84 -3.08
N ASP A 58 0.07 9.93 -3.78
CA ASP A 58 -0.83 8.80 -3.97
C ASP A 58 -0.38 7.85 -5.09
N PHE A 59 -0.70 6.57 -4.93
CA PHE A 59 -0.72 5.59 -6.02
C PHE A 59 -1.99 5.74 -6.83
N THR A 60 -1.92 5.50 -8.14
CA THR A 60 -3.10 5.38 -9.00
C THR A 60 -3.41 3.90 -9.23
N VAL A 61 -4.47 3.38 -8.60
CA VAL A 61 -4.89 1.98 -8.65
C VAL A 61 -6.21 1.86 -9.38
N GLY A 62 -6.17 1.43 -10.64
CA GLY A 62 -7.38 1.31 -11.48
C GLY A 62 -8.16 2.62 -11.62
N GLY A 63 -7.45 3.76 -11.69
CA GLY A 63 -8.04 5.09 -11.77
C GLY A 63 -8.36 5.75 -10.42
N MET A 64 -8.23 5.05 -9.29
CA MET A 64 -8.45 5.61 -7.95
C MET A 64 -7.13 6.02 -7.31
N LEU A 65 -7.14 7.13 -6.58
CA LEU A 65 -5.99 7.57 -5.77
C LEU A 65 -6.02 6.90 -4.40
N MET A 66 -4.92 6.24 -4.04
CA MET A 66 -4.76 5.51 -2.78
C MET A 66 -3.39 5.80 -2.18
N SER A 67 -3.32 6.13 -0.89
CA SER A 67 -2.05 6.38 -0.20
C SER A 67 -1.37 5.07 0.21
N TYR A 68 -2.14 4.03 0.48
CA TYR A 68 -1.70 2.72 0.95
C TYR A 68 -2.73 1.62 0.58
N PRO A 69 -2.36 0.32 0.61
CA PRO A 69 -3.29 -0.78 0.41
C PRO A 69 -4.39 -0.83 1.47
N GLY A 70 -5.65 -0.85 1.03
CA GLY A 70 -6.78 -0.78 1.94
C GLY A 70 -7.24 0.64 2.28
N ASP A 71 -6.67 1.67 1.64
CA ASP A 71 -7.18 3.05 1.70
C ASP A 71 -8.65 3.12 1.23
N PRO A 72 -9.60 3.55 2.09
CA PRO A 72 -11.02 3.63 1.75
C PRO A 72 -11.33 4.46 0.49
N ARG A 73 -10.47 5.44 0.13
CA ARG A 73 -10.61 6.23 -1.10
C ARG A 73 -10.57 5.38 -2.37
N GLY A 74 -9.96 4.20 -2.31
CA GLY A 74 -9.93 3.22 -3.40
C GLY A 74 -11.28 2.54 -3.68
N GLY A 75 -12.25 2.63 -2.76
CA GLY A 75 -13.55 1.98 -2.87
C GLY A 75 -13.50 0.45 -2.76
N ALA A 76 -14.69 -0.17 -2.64
CA ALA A 76 -14.81 -1.60 -2.34
C ALA A 76 -14.08 -2.51 -3.34
N LYS A 77 -14.02 -2.13 -4.62
CA LYS A 77 -13.36 -2.89 -5.69
C LYS A 77 -11.86 -3.08 -5.45
N ASN A 78 -11.20 -2.06 -4.88
CA ASN A 78 -9.76 -2.09 -4.58
C ASN A 78 -9.48 -2.54 -3.13
N VAL A 79 -10.40 -2.29 -2.20
CA VAL A 79 -10.17 -2.46 -0.76
C VAL A 79 -10.55 -3.85 -0.25
N VAL A 80 -11.71 -4.38 -0.62
CA VAL A 80 -12.23 -5.62 0.00
C VAL A 80 -11.34 -6.82 -0.34
N ASN A 81 -10.93 -7.58 0.68
CA ASN A 81 -9.97 -8.69 0.56
C ASN A 81 -8.66 -8.31 -0.17
N CYS A 82 -8.25 -7.03 -0.18
CA CYS A 82 -6.90 -6.67 -0.58
C CYS A 82 -5.89 -7.34 0.38
N ARG A 83 -4.72 -7.69 -0.15
CA ARG A 83 -3.59 -8.27 0.61
C ARG A 83 -2.25 -7.65 0.22
N CYS A 84 -2.28 -6.59 -0.58
CA CYS A 84 -1.08 -5.85 -0.94
C CYS A 84 -0.52 -5.16 0.30
N VAL A 85 0.77 -4.90 0.31
CA VAL A 85 1.45 -4.14 1.38
C VAL A 85 2.25 -3.01 0.77
N VAL A 86 2.73 -2.11 1.62
CA VAL A 86 3.69 -1.08 1.24
C VAL A 86 4.98 -1.33 1.99
N VAL A 87 6.09 -1.24 1.27
CA VAL A 87 7.43 -1.16 1.85
C VAL A 87 7.84 0.30 1.88
N TYR A 88 8.22 0.78 3.06
CA TYR A 88 8.73 2.14 3.25
C TYR A 88 10.24 2.14 3.08
N LEU A 89 10.75 3.16 2.41
CA LEU A 89 12.16 3.30 2.03
C LEU A 89 12.61 4.71 2.42
N SER A 90 13.86 4.84 2.82
CA SER A 90 14.56 6.10 3.08
C SER A 90 16.01 5.98 2.64
N ASP A 91 16.74 7.09 2.62
CA ASP A 91 18.17 7.09 2.27
C ASP A 91 19.03 6.28 3.26
N LEU A 92 18.49 5.93 4.43
CA LEU A 92 19.15 5.05 5.42
C LEU A 92 19.04 3.57 5.05
N ASP A 93 18.14 3.23 4.13
CA ASP A 93 17.85 1.85 3.74
C ASP A 93 18.65 1.43 2.50
N GLU A 94 19.91 1.89 2.36
CA GLU A 94 20.81 1.48 1.26
C GLU A 94 20.72 -0.03 1.02
N ILE A 95 20.05 -0.39 -0.08
CA ILE A 95 19.94 -1.76 -0.55
C ILE A 95 21.27 -2.04 -1.25
N SER A 96 22.16 -2.79 -0.60
CA SER A 96 23.20 -3.51 -1.33
C SER A 96 22.48 -4.48 -2.26
N ASP A 97 22.71 -4.33 -3.56
CA ASP A 97 22.48 -5.40 -4.53
C ASP A 97 23.27 -6.67 -4.14
#